data_AF-A0A1V5VQF0-F1
#
_entry.id   AF-A0A1V5VQF0-F1
#
_cell.length_a   1.000
_cell.length_b   1.000
_cell.length_c   1.000
_cell.angle_alpha   90.00
_cell.angle_beta   90.00
_cell.angle_gamma   90.00
#
_symmetry.space_group_name_H-M   'P 1'
#
loop_
_entity.id
_entity.type
_entity.pdbx_description
1 polymer ?
#
loop_
_entity_poly.entity_id
_entity_poly.type
_entity_poly.pdbx_seq_one_letter_code
_entity_poly.pdbx_strand_id
1 'polypeptide(L)'
;MNIGGLYYALEDYEKAINFFQTSVNLKPDFANGYYNLAAAFKKNQQIQKAYDALSQAGRLVTIDSVDYQKVQKELEEIRPKLPKTQTKPTETEATLNLPEPLPTITKDVPAIELPNPETTPPEE
;
A
#
# COMPACT_ATOMS: atom_id res chain seq x y z
N MET A 1 -13.23 16.48 -2.08
CA MET A 1 -11.81 16.63 -1.73
C MET A 1 -11.35 15.30 -1.14
N ASN A 2 -10.41 14.61 -1.78
CA ASN A 2 -9.95 13.31 -1.29
C ASN A 2 -8.87 13.50 -0.23
N ILE A 3 -8.82 12.64 0.79
CA ILE A 3 -7.91 12.77 1.94
C ILE A 3 -6.44 12.83 1.49
N GLY A 4 -6.03 11.99 0.53
CA GLY A 4 -4.67 12.06 -0.02
C GLY A 4 -4.34 13.40 -0.69
N GLY A 5 -5.31 14.01 -1.38
CA GLY A 5 -5.15 15.34 -1.99
C GLY A 5 -5.03 16.47 -0.96
N LEU A 6 -5.70 16.31 0.20
CA LEU A 6 -5.55 17.25 1.32
C LEU A 6 -4.13 17.20 1.90
N TYR A 7 -3.62 16.01 2.21
CA TYR A 7 -2.24 15.87 2.70
C TYR A 7 -1.20 16.34 1.67
N TYR A 8 -1.44 16.09 0.38
CA TYR A 8 -0.59 16.61 -0.68
C TYR A 8 -0.55 18.15 -0.69
N ALA A 9 -1.71 18.80 -0.51
CA ALA A 9 -1.78 20.26 -0.44
C ALA A 9 -1.14 20.84 0.84
N LEU A 10 -1.08 20.05 1.92
CA LEU A 10 -0.35 20.37 3.15
C LEU A 10 1.15 20.05 3.06
N GLU A 11 1.63 19.61 1.90
CA GLU A 11 3.01 19.15 1.66
C GLU A 11 3.44 17.95 2.54
N ASP A 12 2.48 17.29 3.21
CA ASP A 12 2.69 16.03 3.93
C ASP A 12 2.64 14.88 2.92
N TYR A 13 3.70 14.79 2.12
CA TYR A 13 3.77 13.87 0.99
C TYR A 13 3.80 12.40 1.44
N GLU A 14 4.34 12.10 2.62
CA GLU A 14 4.34 10.74 3.17
C GLU A 14 2.92 10.24 3.44
N LYS A 15 2.08 11.03 4.12
CA LYS A 15 0.68 10.66 4.32
C LYS A 15 -0.08 10.64 3.01
N ALA A 16 0.17 11.61 2.12
CA ALA A 16 -0.45 11.63 0.80
C ALA A 16 -0.18 10.32 0.03
N ILE A 17 1.08 9.85 0.05
CA ILE A 17 1.48 8.57 -0.55
C ILE A 17 0.68 7.41 0.07
N ASN A 18 0.59 7.31 1.40
CA ASN A 18 -0.15 6.22 2.06
C ASN A 18 -1.63 6.18 1.63
N PHE A 19 -2.28 7.34 1.56
CA PHE A 19 -3.68 7.41 1.12
C PHE A 19 -3.83 7.11 -0.38
N PHE A 20 -2.91 7.57 -1.23
CA PHE A 20 -2.97 7.25 -2.65
C PHE A 20 -2.65 5.79 -2.95
N GLN A 21 -1.72 5.17 -2.22
CA GLN A 21 -1.48 3.73 -2.28
C GLN A 21 -2.73 2.93 -1.93
N THR A 22 -3.41 3.32 -0.85
CA THR A 22 -4.71 2.72 -0.49
C THR A 22 -5.72 2.88 -1.63
N SER A 23 -5.77 4.06 -2.26
CA SER A 23 -6.68 4.32 -3.38
C SER A 23 -6.41 3.40 -4.59
N VAL A 24 -5.16 3.16 -4.96
CA VAL A 24 -4.82 2.29 -6.10
C VAL A 24 -4.94 0.81 -5.76
N ASN A 25 -4.76 0.43 -4.49
CA ASN A 25 -5.01 -0.93 -4.02
C ASN A 25 -6.51 -1.27 -4.04
N LEU A 26 -7.37 -0.31 -3.69
CA LEU A 26 -8.83 -0.48 -3.74
C LEU A 26 -9.37 -0.45 -5.18
N LYS A 27 -8.74 0.33 -6.07
CA LYS A 27 -9.11 0.44 -7.49
C LYS A 27 -7.86 0.41 -8.37
N PRO A 28 -7.41 -0.79 -8.78
CA PRO A 28 -6.23 -0.94 -9.63
C PRO A 28 -6.39 -0.37 -11.05
N ASP A 29 -7.61 -0.06 -11.47
CA ASP A 29 -7.94 0.57 -12.75
C ASP A 29 -8.05 2.11 -12.65
N PHE A 30 -7.76 2.68 -11.49
CA PHE A 30 -7.94 4.11 -11.24
C PHE A 30 -6.71 4.92 -11.66
N ALA A 31 -6.65 5.31 -12.94
CA ALA A 31 -5.56 6.09 -13.53
C ALA A 31 -5.21 7.37 -12.72
N ASN A 32 -6.22 8.12 -12.28
CA ASN A 32 -6.00 9.34 -11.48
C ASN A 32 -5.39 9.04 -10.10
N GLY A 33 -5.64 7.86 -9.53
CA GLY A 33 -5.01 7.42 -8.30
C GLY A 33 -3.51 7.23 -8.47
N TYR A 34 -3.11 6.53 -9.54
CA TYR A 34 -1.71 6.35 -9.91
C TYR A 34 -1.02 7.68 -10.26
N TYR A 35 -1.72 8.57 -10.96
CA TYR A 35 -1.19 9.91 -11.26
C TYR A 35 -0.93 10.73 -10.00
N ASN A 36 -1.88 10.76 -9.06
CA ASN A 36 -1.72 11.45 -7.79
C ASN A 36 -0.63 10.82 -6.91
N LEU A 37 -0.52 9.49 -6.92
CA LEU A 37 0.54 8.76 -6.25
C LEU A 37 1.91 9.13 -6.82
N ALA A 38 2.04 9.19 -8.15
CA ALA A 38 3.27 9.61 -8.83
C ALA A 38 3.65 11.04 -8.47
N ALA A 39 2.69 11.97 -8.44
CA ALA A 39 2.91 13.35 -8.04
C ALA A 39 3.44 13.44 -6.60
N ALA A 40 2.85 12.69 -5.66
CA ALA A 40 3.29 12.64 -4.27
C ALA A 40 4.70 12.04 -4.14
N PHE A 41 5.00 10.95 -4.84
CA PHE A 41 6.37 10.39 -4.89
C PHE A 41 7.39 11.36 -5.46
N LYS A 42 7.04 12.09 -6.52
CA LYS A 42 7.91 13.11 -7.14
C LYS A 42 8.25 14.22 -6.15
N LYS A 43 7.25 14.70 -5.40
CA LYS A 43 7.44 15.70 -4.34
C LYS A 43 8.26 15.17 -3.17
N ASN A 44 8.08 13.90 -2.82
CA ASN A 44 8.87 13.22 -1.80
C ASN A 44 10.24 12.70 -2.30
N GLN A 45 10.73 13.19 -3.44
CA GLN A 45 12.02 12.82 -4.07
C GLN A 45 12.21 11.32 -4.40
N GLN A 46 11.14 10.52 -4.35
CA GLN A 46 11.16 9.10 -4.71
C GLN A 46 10.96 8.93 -6.22
N ILE A 47 11.94 9.40 -7.00
CA ILE A 47 11.84 9.54 -8.46
C ILE A 47 11.56 8.22 -9.18
N GLN A 48 12.18 7.12 -8.74
CA GLN A 48 11.93 5.79 -9.31
C GLN A 48 10.45 5.38 -9.16
N LYS A 49 9.92 5.44 -7.93
CA LYS A 49 8.52 5.10 -7.66
C LYS A 49 7.54 6.04 -8.35
N ALA A 50 7.91 7.32 -8.50
CA ALA A 50 7.11 8.28 -9.26
C ALA A 50 6.99 7.84 -10.73
N TYR A 51 8.09 7.42 -11.36
CA TYR A 51 8.10 6.90 -12.72
C TYR A 51 7.22 5.65 -12.86
N ASP A 52 7.35 4.70 -11.93
CA ASP A 52 6.60 3.45 -11.97
C ASP A 52 5.08 3.70 -11.85
N ALA A 53 4.66 4.52 -10.89
CA ALA A 53 3.25 4.89 -10.72
C ALA A 53 2.70 5.65 -11.93
N LEU A 54 3.49 6.56 -12.50
CA LEU A 54 3.09 7.33 -13.67
C LEU A 54 2.98 6.44 -14.93
N SER A 55 3.85 5.42 -15.06
CA SER A 55 3.77 4.41 -16.11
C SER A 55 2.47 3.59 -16.01
N GLN A 56 2.05 3.22 -14.79
CA GLN A 56 0.77 2.55 -14.57
C GLN A 56 -0.40 3.45 -14.95
N ALA A 57 -0.39 4.73 -14.56
CA ALA A 57 -1.41 5.68 -14.98
C ALA A 57 -1.54 5.75 -16.51
N GLY A 58 -0.41 5.78 -17.22
CA GLY A 58 -0.35 5.80 -18.69
C GLY A 58 -0.92 4.56 -19.37
N ARG A 59 -0.84 3.38 -18.72
CA ARG A 59 -1.41 2.12 -19.23
C ARG A 59 -2.92 2.07 -19.09
N LEU A 60 -3.49 2.81 -18.13
CA LEU A 60 -4.91 2.80 -17.81
C LEU A 60 -5.72 3.85 -18.58
N VAL A 61 -5.06 4.85 -19.17
CA VAL A 61 -5.69 5.89 -20.00
C VAL A 61 -5.58 5.55 -21.48
N THR A 62 -6.48 6.09 -22.31
CA THR A 62 -6.44 5.87 -23.76
C THR A 62 -5.33 6.70 -24.39
N ILE A 63 -4.64 6.14 -25.39
CA ILE A 63 -3.44 6.73 -26.00
C ILE A 63 -3.71 8.11 -26.65
N ASP A 64 -4.93 8.34 -27.10
CA ASP A 64 -5.40 9.59 -27.72
C ASP A 64 -5.87 10.65 -26.71
N SER A 65 -5.98 10.29 -25.43
CA SER A 65 -6.45 11.20 -24.39
C SER A 65 -5.43 12.28 -24.03
N VAL A 66 -5.95 13.42 -23.58
CA VAL A 66 -5.14 14.51 -23.00
C VAL A 66 -4.37 14.01 -21.76
N ASP A 67 -4.97 13.11 -20.99
CA ASP A 67 -4.33 12.52 -19.80
C ASP A 67 -3.11 11.67 -20.18
N TYR A 68 -3.18 10.90 -21.27
CA TYR A 68 -2.04 10.15 -21.78
C TYR A 68 -0.90 11.08 -22.20
N GLN A 69 -1.21 12.16 -22.95
CA GLN A 69 -0.21 13.15 -23.35
C GLN A 69 0.49 13.78 -22.14
N LYS A 70 -0.29 14.10 -21.09
CA LYS A 70 0.24 14.65 -19.84
C LYS A 70 1.17 13.65 -19.14
N VAL A 71 0.75 12.38 -19.05
CA VAL A 71 1.55 11.30 -18.48
C VAL A 71 2.86 11.12 -19.24
N GLN A 72 2.81 11.07 -20.58
CA GLN A 72 4.01 10.91 -21.41
C GLN A 72 5.00 12.05 -21.22
N LYS A 73 4.52 13.30 -21.22
CA LYS A 73 5.35 14.46 -20.96
C LYS A 73 6.05 14.37 -19.59
N GLU A 74 5.32 14.02 -18.54
CA GLU A 74 5.91 13.88 -17.21
C GLU A 74 6.88 12.70 -17.11
N LEU A 75 6.64 11.59 -17.80
CA LEU A 75 7.57 10.46 -17.88
C LEU A 75 8.89 10.90 -18.54
N GLU A 76 8.84 11.68 -19.62
CA GLU A 76 10.01 12.22 -20.30
C GLU A 76 10.80 13.18 -19.40
N GLU A 77 10.13 14.03 -18.62
CA GLU A 77 10.76 14.95 -17.67
C GLU A 77 11.44 14.21 -16.49
N ILE A 78 10.86 13.09 -16.06
CA ILE A 78 11.37 12.28 -14.95
C ILE A 78 12.52 11.38 -15.40
N ARG A 79 12.48 10.86 -16.63
CA ARG A 79 13.46 9.92 -17.17
C ARG A 79 14.93 10.31 -16.96
N PRO A 80 15.39 11.55 -17.23
CA PRO A 80 16.80 11.92 -17.01
C PRO A 80 17.18 12.03 -15.53
N LYS A 81 16.19 12.15 -14.63
CA LYS A 81 16.39 12.25 -13.17
C LYS A 81 16.41 10.88 -12.50
N LEU A 82 16.11 9.81 -13.24
CA LEU A 82 16.23 8.46 -12.72
C LEU A 82 17.70 8.16 -12.40
N PRO A 83 17.97 7.47 -11.27
CA PRO A 83 19.32 7.03 -10.96
C PRO A 83 19.85 6.15 -12.10
N LYS A 84 21.05 6.46 -12.62
CA LYS A 84 21.66 5.74 -13.77
C LYS A 84 22.10 4.31 -13.45
N THR A 85 21.80 3.81 -12.27
CA THR A 85 22.17 2.47 -11.81
C THR A 85 20.99 1.52 -12.05
N GLN A 86 21.07 0.74 -13.13
CA GLN A 86 20.38 -0.55 -13.17
C GLN A 86 20.83 -1.38 -11.96
N THR A 87 19.90 -1.86 -11.15
CA THR A 87 19.99 -3.18 -10.49
C THR A 87 18.67 -3.50 -9.79
N LYS A 88 17.91 -4.43 -10.39
CA LYS A 88 16.89 -5.30 -9.78
C LYS A 88 15.64 -4.60 -9.19
N PRO A 89 14.43 -5.18 -9.31
CA PRO A 89 13.33 -4.76 -8.46
C PRO A 89 13.77 -5.00 -7.02
N THR A 90 14.08 -3.93 -6.29
CA THR A 90 14.03 -4.01 -4.84
C THR A 90 12.54 -4.16 -4.53
N GLU A 91 12.09 -5.41 -4.44
CA GLU A 91 11.11 -5.83 -3.46
C GLU A 91 11.57 -5.29 -2.10
N THR A 92 11.32 -4.01 -1.86
CA THR A 92 10.82 -3.63 -0.55
C THR A 92 9.33 -3.85 -0.70
N GLU A 93 8.93 -5.11 -0.59
CA GLU A 93 7.75 -5.42 0.19
C GLU A 93 7.89 -4.58 1.46
N ALA A 94 7.28 -3.39 1.44
CA ALA A 94 6.62 -2.96 2.64
C ALA A 94 5.59 -4.06 2.84
N THR A 95 5.95 -5.08 3.61
CA THR A 95 4.98 -5.83 4.38
C THR A 95 4.20 -4.76 5.11
N LEU A 96 3.10 -4.36 4.48
CA LEU A 96 1.99 -3.74 5.13
C LEU A 96 1.66 -4.80 6.18
N ASN A 97 2.20 -4.64 7.38
CA ASN A 97 1.70 -5.31 8.55
C ASN A 97 0.27 -4.80 8.66
N LEU A 98 -0.62 -5.43 7.91
CA LEU A 98 -1.99 -5.60 8.30
C LEU A 98 -1.91 -5.96 9.78
N PRO A 99 -2.62 -5.26 10.68
CA PRO A 99 -2.75 -5.76 12.03
C PRO A 99 -3.13 -7.23 11.91
N GLU A 100 -2.38 -8.10 12.57
CA GLU A 100 -2.63 -9.54 12.55
C GLU A 100 -4.13 -9.75 12.72
N PRO A 101 -4.77 -10.64 11.93
CA PRO A 101 -6.15 -10.98 12.21
C PRO A 101 -6.22 -11.37 13.68
N LEU A 102 -7.18 -10.77 14.41
CA LEU A 102 -7.47 -11.11 15.80
C LEU A 102 -7.31 -12.63 15.97
N PRO A 103 -6.62 -13.09 17.04
CA PRO A 103 -6.35 -14.51 17.21
C PRO A 103 -7.66 -15.27 17.04
N THR A 104 -7.74 -16.07 15.97
CA THR A 104 -8.84 -16.99 15.76
C THR A 104 -8.81 -17.91 16.97
N ILE A 105 -9.84 -17.86 17.83
CA ILE A 105 -9.99 -18.82 18.91
C ILE A 105 -10.17 -20.17 18.22
N THR A 106 -9.07 -20.90 18.04
CA THR A 106 -9.09 -22.30 17.67
C THR A 106 -9.79 -23.03 18.79
N LYS A 107 -10.75 -23.88 18.42
CA LYS A 107 -11.58 -24.70 19.32
C LYS A 107 -10.79 -25.82 20.02
N ASP A 108 -9.53 -25.57 20.34
CA ASP A 108 -8.64 -26.45 21.11
C ASP A 108 -8.28 -25.78 22.43
N VAL A 109 -9.30 -25.31 23.14
CA VAL A 109 -9.17 -25.17 24.59
C VAL A 109 -9.17 -26.61 25.12
N PRO A 110 -8.07 -27.12 25.72
CA PRO A 110 -8.15 -28.39 26.42
C PRO A 110 -9.24 -28.25 27.48
N ALA A 111 -10.19 -29.19 27.50
CA ALA A 111 -11.24 -29.21 28.50
C ALA A 111 -10.59 -29.05 29.88
N ILE A 112 -11.02 -28.04 30.64
CA ILE A 112 -10.61 -27.88 32.03
C ILE A 112 -11.12 -29.13 32.74
N GLU A 113 -10.23 -30.07 33.02
CA GLU A 113 -10.53 -31.26 33.81
C GLU A 113 -10.83 -30.78 35.23
N LEU A 114 -12.10 -30.82 35.60
CA LEU A 114 -12.53 -30.55 36.97
C LEU A 114 -11.89 -31.62 37.88
N PRO A 115 -11.30 -31.25 39.02
CA PRO A 115 -10.77 -32.25 39.95
C PRO A 115 -11.91 -33.17 40.39
N ASN A 116 -11.76 -34.47 40.14
CA ASN A 116 -12.67 -35.50 40.63
C ASN A 116 -12.76 -35.41 42.17
N PRO A 117 -13.96 -35.52 42.75
CA PRO A 117 -14.08 -35.59 44.20
C PRO A 117 -13.39 -36.86 44.68
N GLU A 118 -12.33 -36.70 45.48
CA GLU A 118 -11.71 -37.76 46.27
C GLU A 118 -12.81 -38.50 47.02
N THR A 119 -13.07 -39.74 46.61
CA THR A 119 -13.87 -40.68 47.37
C THR A 119 -12.93 -41.38 48.34
N THR A 120 -12.64 -40.71 49.46
CA THR A 120 -12.11 -41.39 50.64
C THR A 120 -13.30 -42.03 51.37
N PRO A 121 -13.35 -43.36 51.53
CA PRO A 121 -14.32 -43.99 52.42
C PRO A 121 -13.88 -43.73 53.87
N PRO A 122 -14.78 -43.45 54.81
CA PRO A 122 -14.42 -43.44 56.22
C PRO A 122 -14.12 -44.88 56.68
N GLU A 123 -12.92 -45.07 57.22
CA GLU A 123 -12.57 -46.22 58.07
C GLU A 123 -13.31 -46.11 59.41
N GLU A 124 -13.94 -47.24 59.79
CA GLU A 124 -14.46 -47.68 61.11
C GLU A 124 -15.41 -46.79 61.93
#